data_AF-U5I320-F1
#
_entry.id   AF-U5I320-F1
#
_cell.length_a   1.000
_cell.length_b   1.000
_cell.length_c   1.000
_cell.angle_alpha   90.00
_cell.angle_beta   90.00
_cell.angle_gamma   90.00
#
_symmetry.space_group_name_H-M   'P 1'
#
loop_
_entity.id
_entity.type
_entity.pdbx_description
1 polymer ?
#
loop_
_entity_poly.entity_id
_entity_poly.type
_entity_poly.pdbx_seq_one_letter_code
_entity_poly.pdbx_strand_id
1 'polypeptide(L)'
;MHYVGETSNFKNRIPEHKFNLIRDQASNKKFQADFNQDSNCFELILFASGAELEDNYFRKALEKALQTELRLHNLCYNSGLCETIHPRQTGKTPSTPGVYILYCKPIEGVYVGETEQRSGLNGRRKRWFQKLRNGTAQSAVLADFERYGEDQFEFIVVESGPEWQEKNKRLDRQKELIQQQRAKGGICYNFFDDDRNIAPRCDLNNKNTIINNQSEAYKKFMSALNTGRVNPNRTGVKLGDLTFFSIAEAAEFFDCSRRVIRVKINKLNTVNRRATPEEIALETERRKALNIEKPVNTQPITKRTSGKKEPVLIYGIEYDSLSAAARALNISVQAINKKIKNKSPGCKKLNN
;
A
#
# COMPACT_ATOMS: atom_id res chain seq x y z
N MET A 1 -13.30 30.03 -31.25
CA MET A 1 -12.95 29.36 -29.97
C MET A 1 -14.24 28.83 -29.36
N HIS A 2 -14.21 27.63 -28.77
CA HIS A 2 -15.38 26.88 -28.33
C HIS A 2 -15.22 26.46 -26.87
N TYR A 3 -16.28 26.64 -26.10
CA TYR A 3 -16.41 26.07 -24.78
C TYR A 3 -17.30 24.83 -24.90
N VAL A 4 -16.75 23.66 -24.57
CA VAL A 4 -17.44 22.37 -24.65
C VAL A 4 -17.93 21.99 -23.26
N GLY A 5 -19.20 21.60 -23.15
CA GLY A 5 -19.72 21.04 -21.91
C GLY A 5 -21.06 20.35 -22.11
N GLU A 6 -21.37 19.42 -21.23
CA GLU A 6 -22.67 18.75 -21.20
C GLU A 6 -23.74 19.59 -20.49
N THR A 7 -25.01 19.33 -20.82
CA THR A 7 -26.17 19.82 -20.06
C THR A 7 -27.33 18.85 -20.19
N SER A 8 -28.06 18.62 -19.08
CA SER A 8 -29.34 17.93 -19.10
C SER A 8 -30.51 18.87 -19.42
N ASN A 9 -30.27 20.19 -19.42
CA ASN A 9 -31.26 21.21 -19.70
C ASN A 9 -30.69 22.20 -20.72
N PHE A 10 -30.86 21.87 -22.01
CA PHE A 10 -30.32 22.69 -23.10
C PHE A 10 -30.88 24.12 -23.10
N LYS A 11 -32.16 24.29 -22.75
CA LYS A 11 -32.85 25.59 -22.73
C LYS A 11 -32.22 26.55 -21.71
N ASN A 12 -31.83 26.05 -20.55
CA ASN A 12 -31.30 26.88 -19.46
C ASN A 12 -29.77 27.02 -19.49
N ARG A 13 -29.06 26.23 -20.30
CA ARG A 13 -27.59 26.22 -20.30
C ARG A 13 -26.99 27.53 -20.81
N ILE A 14 -27.53 28.10 -21.89
CA ILE A 14 -27.03 29.38 -22.43
C ILE A 14 -27.34 30.52 -21.46
N PRO A 15 -28.59 30.71 -20.98
CA PRO A 15 -28.87 31.75 -20.00
C PRO A 15 -28.00 31.65 -18.76
N GLU A 16 -27.76 30.44 -18.24
CA GLU A 16 -26.91 30.21 -17.06
C GLU A 16 -25.45 30.58 -17.32
N HIS A 17 -24.87 30.16 -18.46
CA HIS A 17 -23.50 30.53 -18.81
C HIS A 17 -23.37 32.03 -19.08
N LYS A 18 -24.29 32.62 -19.84
CA LYS A 18 -24.32 34.07 -20.07
C LYS A 18 -24.47 34.81 -18.75
N PHE A 19 -25.32 34.35 -17.85
CA PHE A 19 -25.49 34.93 -16.52
C PHE A 19 -24.18 34.88 -15.70
N ASN A 20 -23.48 33.75 -15.70
CA ASN A 20 -22.18 33.64 -15.01
C ASN A 20 -21.13 34.55 -15.64
N LEU A 21 -21.08 34.64 -16.97
CA LEU A 21 -20.18 35.54 -17.69
C LEU A 21 -20.51 37.01 -17.42
N ILE A 22 -21.78 37.41 -17.43
CA ILE A 22 -22.22 38.77 -17.09
C ILE A 22 -21.80 39.18 -15.66
N ARG A 23 -21.65 38.21 -14.76
CA ARG A 23 -21.23 38.43 -13.36
C ARG A 23 -19.73 38.31 -13.12
N ASP A 24 -18.92 38.16 -14.18
CA ASP A 24 -17.49 37.87 -14.10
C ASP A 24 -17.17 36.62 -13.25
N GLN A 25 -18.02 35.59 -13.32
CA GLN A 25 -17.89 34.35 -12.55
C GLN A 25 -17.33 33.18 -13.36
N ALA A 26 -16.90 33.38 -14.61
CA ALA A 26 -16.28 32.31 -15.38
C ALA A 26 -14.88 31.98 -14.85
N SER A 27 -14.63 30.69 -14.61
CA SER A 27 -13.31 30.22 -14.15
C SER A 27 -12.20 30.45 -15.19
N ASN A 28 -12.57 30.47 -16.47
CA ASN A 28 -11.64 30.67 -17.57
C ASN A 28 -11.51 32.15 -17.92
N LYS A 29 -10.39 32.76 -17.51
CA LYS A 29 -10.12 34.19 -17.72
C LYS A 29 -10.12 34.62 -19.18
N LYS A 30 -9.64 33.76 -20.09
CA LYS A 30 -9.64 34.06 -21.52
C LYS A 30 -11.07 34.09 -22.07
N PHE A 31 -11.87 33.09 -21.71
CA PHE A 31 -13.29 33.04 -22.09
C PHE A 31 -14.07 34.26 -21.56
N GLN A 32 -13.81 34.68 -20.32
CA GLN A 32 -14.40 35.88 -19.74
C GLN A 32 -13.98 37.16 -20.49
N ALA A 33 -12.68 37.28 -20.81
CA ALA A 33 -12.16 38.42 -21.55
C ALA A 33 -12.77 38.53 -22.96
N ASP A 34 -12.82 37.41 -23.69
CA ASP A 34 -13.39 37.36 -25.04
C ASP A 34 -14.91 37.65 -25.00
N PHE A 35 -15.64 37.22 -23.95
CA PHE A 35 -17.04 37.57 -23.73
C PHE A 35 -17.26 39.05 -23.43
N ASN A 36 -16.40 39.65 -22.61
CA ASN A 36 -16.46 41.06 -22.27
C ASN A 36 -16.12 41.96 -23.46
N GLN A 37 -15.37 41.45 -24.46
CA GLN A 37 -15.07 42.16 -25.69
C GLN A 37 -16.27 42.20 -26.65
N ASP A 38 -16.92 41.07 -26.90
CA ASP A 38 -18.14 41.01 -27.72
C ASP A 38 -19.05 39.84 -27.32
N SER A 39 -20.05 40.13 -26.48
CA SER A 39 -21.00 39.13 -26.00
C SER A 39 -21.91 38.56 -27.10
N ASN A 40 -22.01 39.23 -28.26
CA ASN A 40 -22.87 38.80 -29.37
C ASN A 40 -22.21 37.71 -30.23
N CYS A 41 -20.90 37.51 -30.12
CA CYS A 41 -20.17 36.48 -30.86
C CYS A 41 -20.33 35.06 -30.30
N PHE A 42 -21.13 34.87 -29.25
CA PHE A 42 -21.29 33.57 -28.59
C PHE A 42 -22.60 32.89 -29.02
N GLU A 43 -22.46 31.85 -29.83
CA GLU A 43 -23.54 30.95 -30.25
C GLU A 43 -23.48 29.60 -29.53
N LEU A 44 -24.64 28.98 -29.29
CA LEU A 44 -24.72 27.61 -28.84
C LEU A 44 -24.82 26.66 -30.02
N ILE A 45 -23.86 25.73 -30.09
CA ILE A 45 -23.88 24.65 -31.07
C ILE A 45 -24.26 23.36 -30.34
N LEU A 46 -25.41 22.78 -30.70
CA LEU A 46 -25.81 21.46 -30.22
C LEU A 46 -25.06 20.40 -31.02
N PHE A 47 -24.11 19.73 -30.37
CA PHE A 47 -23.31 18.70 -31.05
C PHE A 47 -24.02 17.36 -31.15
N ALA A 48 -24.66 16.90 -30.07
CA ALA A 48 -25.38 15.64 -30.04
C ALA A 48 -26.54 15.69 -29.02
N SER A 49 -27.62 14.97 -29.32
CA SER A 49 -28.79 14.78 -28.45
C SER A 49 -29.42 13.41 -28.72
N GLY A 50 -30.05 12.78 -27.72
CA GLY A 50 -30.75 11.51 -27.89
C GLY A 50 -30.57 10.55 -26.73
N ALA A 51 -31.22 9.38 -26.80
CA ALA A 51 -31.21 8.35 -25.76
C ALA A 51 -29.81 7.76 -25.52
N GLU A 52 -28.95 7.72 -26.55
CA GLU A 52 -27.56 7.26 -26.44
C GLU A 52 -26.72 8.12 -25.47
N LEU A 53 -27.14 9.35 -25.22
CA LEU A 53 -26.49 10.28 -24.28
C LEU A 53 -27.08 10.18 -22.86
N GLU A 54 -27.98 9.24 -22.57
CA GLU A 54 -28.39 8.97 -21.18
C GLU A 54 -27.21 8.45 -20.35
N ASP A 55 -26.33 7.65 -20.96
CA ASP A 55 -25.11 7.18 -20.34
C ASP A 55 -24.12 8.33 -20.08
N ASN A 56 -23.84 8.57 -18.80
CA ASN A 56 -22.87 9.56 -18.34
C ASN A 56 -21.45 9.26 -18.85
N TYR A 57 -21.09 7.98 -18.98
CA TYR A 57 -19.79 7.59 -19.50
C TYR A 57 -19.64 7.97 -20.98
N PHE A 58 -20.67 7.67 -21.79
CA PHE A 58 -20.69 8.05 -23.20
C PHE A 58 -20.62 9.56 -23.39
N ARG A 59 -21.40 10.33 -22.62
CA ARG A 59 -21.34 11.81 -22.62
C ARG A 59 -19.94 12.34 -22.33
N LYS A 60 -19.27 11.80 -21.31
CA LYS A 60 -17.92 12.22 -20.94
C LYS A 60 -16.87 11.82 -21.98
N ALA A 61 -17.02 10.65 -22.61
CA ALA A 61 -16.16 10.23 -23.70
C ALA A 61 -16.31 11.16 -24.91
N LEU A 62 -17.54 11.54 -25.26
CA LEU A 62 -17.82 12.47 -26.36
C LEU A 62 -17.29 13.89 -26.07
N GLU A 63 -17.54 14.40 -24.86
CA GLU A 63 -16.98 15.68 -24.38
C GLU A 63 -15.44 15.68 -24.48
N LYS A 64 -14.79 14.59 -24.06
CA LYS A 64 -13.33 14.40 -24.17
C LYS A 64 -12.85 14.40 -25.61
N ALA A 65 -13.52 13.67 -26.50
CA ALA A 65 -13.17 13.60 -27.91
C ALA A 65 -13.23 15.00 -28.56
N LEU A 66 -14.33 15.73 -28.33
CA LEU A 66 -14.52 17.09 -28.86
C LEU A 66 -13.48 18.08 -28.34
N GLN A 67 -13.25 18.09 -27.02
CA GLN A 67 -12.24 18.96 -26.44
C GLN A 67 -10.85 18.65 -27.00
N THR A 68 -10.53 17.37 -27.22
CA THR A 68 -9.24 16.95 -27.77
C THR A 68 -9.07 17.47 -29.20
N GLU A 69 -10.08 17.27 -30.05
CA GLU A 69 -10.07 17.73 -31.43
C GLU A 69 -9.96 19.26 -31.52
N LEU A 70 -10.78 19.99 -30.77
CA LEU A 70 -10.75 21.46 -30.77
C LEU A 70 -9.45 22.03 -30.19
N ARG A 71 -8.82 21.36 -29.22
CA ARG A 71 -7.52 21.76 -28.68
C ARG A 71 -6.40 21.64 -29.71
N LEU A 72 -6.41 20.61 -30.56
CA LEU A 72 -5.41 20.46 -31.63
C LEU A 72 -5.37 21.67 -32.56
N HIS A 73 -6.51 22.36 -32.71
CA HIS A 73 -6.64 23.55 -33.55
C HIS A 73 -6.52 24.87 -32.76
N ASN A 74 -6.18 24.84 -31.47
CA ASN A 74 -6.23 26.01 -30.57
C ASN A 74 -7.60 26.71 -30.55
N LEU A 75 -8.68 25.94 -30.70
CA LEU A 75 -10.05 26.42 -30.75
C LEU A 75 -10.85 26.05 -29.50
N CYS A 76 -10.23 25.57 -28.42
CA CYS A 76 -10.93 25.16 -27.21
C CYS A 76 -10.64 26.11 -26.04
N TYR A 77 -11.68 26.63 -25.38
CA TYR A 77 -11.54 27.37 -24.13
C TYR A 77 -11.21 26.42 -22.97
N ASN A 78 -11.74 25.19 -22.93
CA ASN A 78 -11.56 24.27 -21.80
C ASN A 78 -10.07 23.94 -21.55
N SER A 79 -9.52 24.35 -20.40
CA SER A 79 -8.15 24.03 -19.99
C SER A 79 -7.97 22.59 -19.48
N GLY A 80 -9.08 21.89 -19.18
CA GLY A 80 -9.10 20.49 -18.77
C GLY A 80 -10.45 19.82 -19.00
N LEU A 81 -10.51 18.50 -18.77
CA LEU A 81 -11.72 17.67 -18.95
C LEU A 81 -12.90 18.06 -18.05
N CYS A 82 -12.64 18.86 -17.02
CA CYS A 82 -13.62 19.20 -15.98
C CYS A 82 -13.79 20.71 -15.79
N GLU A 83 -13.42 21.54 -16.76
CA GLU A 83 -13.88 22.93 -16.76
C GLU A 83 -15.35 22.98 -17.14
N THR A 84 -16.23 22.32 -16.38
CA THR A 84 -17.56 22.86 -16.16
C THR A 84 -17.37 24.18 -15.41
N ILE A 85 -17.75 25.30 -16.01
CA ILE A 85 -17.90 26.59 -15.33
C ILE A 85 -18.64 26.28 -14.04
N HIS A 86 -17.99 26.56 -12.91
CA HIS A 86 -18.23 25.90 -11.63
C HIS A 86 -19.67 26.06 -11.11
N PRO A 87 -20.04 25.27 -10.08
CA PRO A 87 -19.80 23.85 -9.91
C PRO A 87 -21.10 23.12 -10.29
N ARG A 88 -21.10 21.80 -10.59
CA ARG A 88 -22.29 21.04 -10.15
C ARG A 88 -22.40 21.43 -8.69
N GLN A 89 -23.53 22.01 -8.28
CA GLN A 89 -23.75 22.35 -6.89
C GLN A 89 -23.15 21.22 -6.06
N THR A 90 -22.56 21.55 -4.93
CA THR A 90 -22.62 20.66 -3.78
C THR A 90 -24.08 20.25 -3.59
N GLY A 91 -24.63 19.40 -4.45
CA GLY A 91 -25.77 18.57 -4.18
C GLY A 91 -25.32 17.90 -2.92
N LYS A 92 -25.97 18.31 -1.82
CA LYS A 92 -25.58 17.93 -0.47
C LYS A 92 -25.24 16.47 -0.57
N THR A 93 -23.96 16.14 -0.37
CA THR A 93 -23.52 14.75 -0.45
C THR A 93 -24.52 13.99 0.43
N PRO A 94 -25.22 12.99 -0.11
CA PRO A 94 -26.40 12.49 0.55
C PRO A 94 -26.01 11.97 1.93
N SER A 95 -26.87 12.22 2.91
CA SER A 95 -26.68 11.70 4.27
C SER A 95 -27.13 10.24 4.39
N THR A 96 -27.40 9.58 3.26
CA THR A 96 -27.74 8.16 3.16
C THR A 96 -26.48 7.31 2.94
N PRO A 97 -26.55 6.00 3.26
CA PRO A 97 -25.53 5.03 2.89
C PRO A 97 -25.33 4.92 1.38
N GLY A 98 -24.16 4.43 0.96
CA GLY A 98 -23.86 4.25 -0.45
C GLY A 98 -22.40 3.93 -0.75
N VAL A 99 -22.08 3.98 -2.04
CA VAL A 99 -20.76 3.73 -2.62
C VAL A 99 -20.22 5.01 -3.26
N TYR A 100 -18.94 5.28 -3.07
CA TYR A 100 -18.27 6.48 -3.58
C TYR A 100 -16.91 6.16 -4.19
N ILE A 101 -16.44 7.13 -4.97
CA ILE A 101 -15.10 7.18 -5.54
C ILE A 101 -14.42 8.46 -5.04
N LEU A 102 -13.18 8.34 -4.59
CA LEU A 102 -12.25 9.46 -4.45
C LEU A 102 -11.30 9.42 -5.65
N TYR A 103 -11.42 10.40 -6.53
CA TYR A 103 -10.76 10.47 -7.84
C TYR A 103 -9.65 11.51 -7.82
N CYS A 104 -8.46 11.12 -8.28
CA CYS A 104 -7.30 12.00 -8.47
C CYS A 104 -7.19 12.37 -9.95
N LYS A 105 -7.46 13.64 -10.28
CA LYS A 105 -7.57 14.10 -11.68
C LYS A 105 -6.28 13.92 -12.49
N PRO A 106 -5.08 14.29 -11.98
CA PRO A 106 -3.86 14.30 -12.79
C PRO A 106 -3.41 12.91 -13.29
N ILE A 107 -3.69 11.86 -12.51
CA ILE A 107 -3.24 10.49 -12.83
C ILE A 107 -4.42 9.54 -13.07
N GLU A 108 -5.63 10.08 -13.15
CA GLU A 108 -6.88 9.31 -13.26
C GLU A 108 -7.00 8.17 -12.22
N GLY A 109 -6.42 8.37 -11.03
CA GLY A 109 -6.34 7.36 -9.97
C GLY A 109 -7.61 7.31 -9.12
N VAL A 110 -8.09 6.11 -8.80
CA VAL A 110 -9.40 5.90 -8.15
C VAL A 110 -9.26 5.14 -6.83
N TYR A 111 -9.88 5.66 -5.77
CA TYR A 111 -10.18 4.91 -4.55
C TYR A 111 -11.67 4.70 -4.44
N VAL A 112 -12.14 3.45 -4.40
CA VAL A 112 -13.55 3.09 -4.23
C VAL A 112 -13.83 2.74 -2.79
N GLY A 113 -14.85 3.33 -2.17
CA GLY A 113 -15.24 3.01 -0.80
C GLY A 113 -16.75 2.94 -0.61
N GLU A 114 -17.15 2.36 0.52
CA GLU A 114 -18.54 2.33 0.98
C GLU A 114 -18.70 2.99 2.35
N THR A 115 -19.94 3.29 2.74
CA THR A 115 -20.26 3.81 4.07
C THR A 115 -21.70 3.48 4.48
N GLU A 116 -21.87 3.06 5.74
CA GLU A 116 -23.16 2.99 6.47
C GLU A 116 -23.30 4.08 7.53
N GLN A 117 -22.38 5.05 7.56
CA GLN A 117 -22.36 6.04 8.63
C GLN A 117 -23.71 6.77 8.71
N ARG A 118 -24.13 7.14 9.92
CA ARG A 118 -25.36 7.92 10.16
C ARG A 118 -25.37 9.26 9.39
N SER A 119 -24.19 9.83 9.16
CA SER A 119 -23.98 11.04 8.35
C SER A 119 -23.75 10.74 6.85
N GLY A 120 -23.93 9.49 6.46
CA GLY A 120 -23.87 8.97 5.09
C GLY A 120 -22.56 9.27 4.37
N LEU A 121 -22.71 9.56 3.09
CA LEU A 121 -21.63 9.91 2.19
C LEU A 121 -21.04 11.29 2.53
N ASN A 122 -21.82 12.22 3.07
CA ASN A 122 -21.31 13.54 3.50
C ASN A 122 -20.30 13.43 4.64
N GLY A 123 -20.66 12.68 5.69
CA GLY A 123 -19.77 12.42 6.81
C GLY A 123 -18.50 11.72 6.36
N ARG A 124 -18.64 10.78 5.42
CA ARG A 124 -17.51 10.06 4.85
C ARG A 124 -16.58 10.95 4.05
N ARG A 125 -17.11 11.84 3.20
CA ARG A 125 -16.34 12.85 2.46
C ARG A 125 -15.52 13.72 3.40
N LYS A 126 -16.16 14.35 4.40
CA LYS A 126 -15.47 15.20 5.39
C LYS A 126 -14.35 14.45 6.11
N ARG A 127 -14.61 13.20 6.50
CA ARG A 127 -13.63 12.35 7.19
C ARG A 127 -12.42 12.03 6.30
N TRP A 128 -12.63 11.76 5.01
CA TRP A 128 -11.54 11.50 4.07
C TRP A 128 -10.62 12.70 3.93
N PHE A 129 -11.16 13.88 3.61
CA PHE A 129 -10.35 15.09 3.48
C PHE A 129 -9.68 15.48 4.79
N GLN A 130 -10.36 15.31 5.94
CA GLN A 130 -9.71 15.53 7.23
C GLN A 130 -8.53 14.57 7.46
N LYS A 131 -8.67 13.28 7.12
CA LYS A 131 -7.59 12.31 7.24
C LYS A 131 -6.40 12.63 6.34
N LEU A 132 -6.68 13.06 5.10
CA LEU A 132 -5.67 13.45 4.12
C LEU A 132 -4.91 14.69 4.59
N ARG A 133 -5.60 15.75 5.02
CA ARG A 133 -4.99 16.96 5.60
C ARG A 133 -4.15 16.65 6.84
N ASN A 134 -4.54 15.66 7.64
CA ASN A 134 -3.83 15.27 8.85
C ASN A 134 -2.70 14.25 8.60
N GLY A 135 -2.47 13.79 7.36
CA GLY A 135 -1.45 12.76 7.08
C GLY A 135 -1.75 11.37 7.65
N THR A 136 -3.04 11.05 7.87
CA THR A 136 -3.48 9.79 8.52
C THR A 136 -4.27 8.86 7.58
N ALA A 137 -4.32 9.19 6.29
CA ALA A 137 -4.95 8.38 5.26
C ALA A 137 -4.08 7.18 4.85
N GLN A 138 -4.62 6.31 3.98
CA GLN A 138 -3.83 5.23 3.37
C GLN A 138 -2.68 5.81 2.54
N SER A 139 -1.52 5.15 2.59
CA SER A 139 -0.25 5.70 2.09
C SER A 139 -0.27 6.10 0.61
N ALA A 140 -0.92 5.32 -0.26
CA ALA A 140 -0.93 5.62 -1.70
C ALA A 140 -1.75 6.87 -2.03
N VAL A 141 -2.99 6.95 -1.54
CA VAL A 141 -3.85 8.14 -1.73
C VAL A 141 -3.20 9.37 -1.09
N LEU A 142 -2.58 9.20 0.09
CA LEU A 142 -1.92 10.29 0.80
C LEU A 142 -0.73 10.86 0.01
N ALA A 143 0.12 9.99 -0.56
CA ALA A 143 1.27 10.43 -1.33
C ALA A 143 0.87 11.29 -2.54
N ASP A 144 -0.19 10.89 -3.27
CA ASP A 144 -0.69 11.67 -4.39
C ASP A 144 -1.45 12.93 -3.94
N PHE A 145 -2.11 12.89 -2.78
CA PHE A 145 -2.73 14.08 -2.19
C PHE A 145 -1.70 15.14 -1.79
N GLU A 146 -0.60 14.74 -1.16
CA GLU A 146 0.52 15.63 -0.83
C GLU A 146 1.21 16.17 -2.09
N ARG A 147 1.28 15.36 -3.16
CA ARG A 147 1.92 15.74 -4.42
C ARG A 147 1.10 16.73 -5.24
N TYR A 148 -0.21 16.51 -5.35
CA TYR A 148 -1.07 17.24 -6.29
C TYR A 148 -1.94 18.31 -5.62
N GLY A 149 -2.21 18.20 -4.30
CA GLY A 149 -3.09 19.12 -3.58
C GLY A 149 -4.56 18.69 -3.59
N GLU A 150 -5.34 19.30 -2.69
CA GLU A 150 -6.75 18.92 -2.44
C GLU A 150 -7.69 19.20 -3.62
N ASP A 151 -7.44 20.28 -4.36
CA ASP A 151 -8.18 20.72 -5.55
C ASP A 151 -8.13 19.71 -6.71
N GLN A 152 -7.11 18.85 -6.68
CA GLN A 152 -6.90 17.76 -7.64
C GLN A 152 -7.67 16.48 -7.27
N PHE A 153 -8.34 16.45 -6.11
CA PHE A 153 -9.14 15.33 -5.65
C PHE A 153 -10.63 15.64 -5.68
N GLU A 154 -11.41 14.70 -6.21
CA GLU A 154 -12.87 14.79 -6.29
C GLU A 154 -13.54 13.63 -5.56
N PHE A 155 -14.55 13.93 -4.75
CA PHE A 155 -15.37 12.93 -4.09
C PHE A 155 -16.67 12.73 -4.89
N ILE A 156 -16.72 11.64 -5.63
CA ILE A 156 -17.81 11.28 -6.54
C ILE A 156 -18.71 10.26 -5.84
N VAL A 157 -19.99 10.59 -5.68
CA VAL A 157 -20.99 9.63 -5.21
C VAL A 157 -21.41 8.78 -6.40
N VAL A 158 -21.22 7.46 -6.30
CA VAL A 158 -21.60 6.52 -7.37
C VAL A 158 -23.07 6.16 -7.21
N GLU A 159 -23.42 5.62 -6.04
CA GLU A 159 -24.76 5.13 -5.73
C GLU A 159 -25.10 5.45 -4.27
N SER A 160 -26.35 5.81 -4.01
CA SER A 160 -26.83 6.19 -2.68
C SER A 160 -28.33 6.00 -2.55
N GLY A 161 -28.82 5.58 -1.39
CA GLY A 161 -30.25 5.37 -1.20
C GLY A 161 -30.57 4.33 -0.11
N PRO A 162 -31.86 4.14 0.23
CA PRO A 162 -32.30 3.13 1.18
C PRO A 162 -31.96 1.70 0.73
N GLU A 163 -31.90 1.44 -0.57
CA GLU A 163 -31.52 0.17 -1.16
C GLU A 163 -30.04 -0.20 -0.96
N TRP A 164 -29.24 0.74 -0.43
CA TRP A 164 -27.84 0.56 -0.07
C TRP A 164 -27.63 0.44 1.45
N GLN A 165 -28.68 0.20 2.25
CA GLN A 165 -28.55 -0.08 3.68
C GLN A 165 -27.81 -1.39 3.95
N GLU A 166 -27.96 -2.38 3.06
CA GLU A 166 -27.31 -3.68 3.21
C GLU A 166 -25.80 -3.60 2.91
N LYS A 167 -24.99 -4.02 3.89
CA LYS A 167 -23.53 -3.97 3.81
C LYS A 167 -22.96 -4.86 2.70
N ASN A 168 -23.48 -6.07 2.54
CA ASN A 168 -22.98 -7.02 1.54
C ASN A 168 -23.17 -6.46 0.13
N LYS A 169 -24.36 -5.94 -0.17
CA LYS A 169 -24.66 -5.28 -1.44
C LYS A 169 -23.69 -4.12 -1.75
N ARG A 170 -23.38 -3.27 -0.76
CA ARG A 170 -22.38 -2.19 -0.93
C ARG A 170 -20.97 -2.75 -1.19
N LEU A 171 -20.56 -3.79 -0.47
CA LEU A 171 -19.25 -4.41 -0.63
C LEU A 171 -19.11 -5.10 -1.99
N ASP A 172 -20.13 -5.80 -2.46
CA ASP A 172 -20.13 -6.47 -3.76
C ASP A 172 -20.00 -5.45 -4.88
N ARG A 173 -20.75 -4.35 -4.78
CA ARG A 173 -20.64 -3.23 -5.72
C ARG A 173 -19.29 -2.53 -5.68
N GLN A 174 -18.74 -2.31 -4.49
CA GLN A 174 -17.39 -1.77 -4.33
C GLN A 174 -16.35 -2.67 -5.03
N LYS A 175 -16.44 -3.99 -4.85
CA LYS A 175 -15.56 -4.96 -5.52
C LYS A 175 -15.70 -4.92 -7.03
N GLU A 176 -16.93 -4.87 -7.54
CA GLU A 176 -17.23 -4.76 -8.97
C GLU A 176 -16.56 -3.53 -9.59
N LEU A 177 -16.74 -2.35 -8.98
CA LEU A 177 -16.13 -1.10 -9.47
C LEU A 177 -14.60 -1.15 -9.48
N ILE A 178 -13.99 -1.77 -8.46
CA ILE A 178 -12.54 -1.94 -8.41
C ILE A 178 -12.06 -2.89 -9.51
N GLN A 179 -12.77 -4.00 -9.73
CA GLN A 179 -12.47 -4.93 -10.83
C GLN A 179 -12.60 -4.25 -12.19
N GLN A 180 -13.65 -3.45 -12.41
CA GLN A 180 -13.83 -2.68 -13.64
C GLN A 180 -12.69 -1.69 -13.88
N GLN A 181 -12.30 -0.93 -12.86
CA GLN A 181 -11.18 0.03 -12.98
C GLN A 181 -9.86 -0.68 -13.32
N ARG A 182 -9.60 -1.82 -12.67
CA ARG A 182 -8.41 -2.63 -12.92
C ARG A 182 -8.43 -3.29 -14.30
N ALA A 183 -9.58 -3.79 -14.75
CA ALA A 183 -9.74 -4.38 -16.08
C ALA A 183 -9.49 -3.36 -17.19
N LYS A 184 -9.79 -2.08 -16.96
CA LYS A 184 -9.45 -0.96 -17.85
C LYS A 184 -7.96 -0.57 -17.81
N GLY A 185 -7.15 -1.18 -16.94
CA GLY A 185 -5.76 -0.80 -16.73
C GLY A 185 -5.57 0.50 -15.96
N GLY A 186 -6.62 1.00 -15.29
CA GLY A 186 -6.57 2.25 -14.52
C GLY A 186 -5.89 2.07 -13.16
N ILE A 187 -5.37 3.17 -12.62
CA ILE A 187 -4.77 3.20 -11.28
C ILE A 187 -5.88 3.08 -10.23
N CYS A 188 -5.75 2.11 -9.33
CA CYS A 188 -6.68 1.89 -8.23
C CYS A 188 -5.95 1.83 -6.88
N TYR A 189 -6.31 2.71 -5.95
CA TYR A 189 -5.68 2.81 -4.64
C TYR A 189 -6.15 1.74 -3.64
N ASN A 190 -7.20 0.99 -3.96
CA ASN A 190 -7.69 -0.08 -3.10
C ASN A 190 -6.71 -1.26 -3.09
N PHE A 191 -6.21 -1.61 -1.91
CA PHE A 191 -5.44 -2.83 -1.67
C PHE A 191 -6.35 -3.85 -0.99
N PHE A 192 -6.64 -4.97 -1.66
CA PHE A 192 -7.30 -6.11 -1.02
C PHE A 192 -6.25 -7.11 -0.53
N ASP A 193 -6.52 -7.78 0.59
CA ASP A 193 -5.63 -8.82 1.10
C ASP A 193 -5.50 -10.00 0.12
N ASP A 194 -6.53 -10.25 -0.71
CA ASP A 194 -6.49 -11.29 -1.75
C ASP A 194 -5.54 -10.96 -2.92
N ASP A 195 -5.21 -9.68 -3.15
CA ASP A 195 -4.17 -9.28 -4.10
C ASP A 195 -2.77 -9.70 -3.63
N ARG A 196 -2.61 -10.15 -2.37
CA ARG A 196 -1.36 -10.69 -1.85
C ARG A 196 -1.16 -12.18 -2.19
N ASN A 197 -2.21 -12.87 -2.62
CA ASN A 197 -2.17 -14.31 -2.92
C ASN A 197 -2.06 -14.64 -4.42
N ILE A 198 -2.31 -13.68 -5.31
CA ILE A 198 -1.99 -13.82 -6.73
C ILE A 198 -0.50 -13.49 -6.88
N ALA A 199 0.30 -14.48 -7.28
CA ALA A 199 1.75 -14.37 -7.37
C ALA A 199 2.19 -13.06 -8.10
N PRO A 200 3.18 -12.32 -7.59
CA PRO A 200 3.41 -10.95 -8.03
C PRO A 200 4.05 -10.93 -9.43
N ARG A 201 3.48 -10.12 -10.33
CA ARG A 201 4.29 -9.39 -11.30
C ARG A 201 5.18 -8.45 -10.48
N CYS A 202 6.43 -8.85 -10.22
CA CYS A 202 7.37 -7.94 -9.60
C CYS A 202 7.88 -6.96 -10.66
N ASP A 203 7.34 -5.75 -10.67
CA ASP A 203 8.11 -4.65 -11.23
C ASP A 203 9.38 -4.52 -10.39
N LEU A 204 10.54 -4.71 -11.03
CA LEU A 204 11.87 -4.71 -10.42
C LEU A 204 12.17 -3.45 -9.57
N ASN A 205 11.37 -2.40 -9.74
CA ASN A 205 11.52 -1.12 -9.05
C ASN A 205 10.94 -1.12 -7.61
N ASN A 206 10.09 -2.07 -7.22
CA ASN A 206 9.47 -2.05 -5.89
C ASN A 206 10.25 -2.91 -4.87
N LYS A 207 11.43 -2.40 -4.49
CA LYS A 207 12.39 -3.02 -3.56
C LYS A 207 11.76 -3.50 -2.25
N ASN A 208 10.76 -2.80 -1.73
CA ASN A 208 10.13 -3.11 -0.44
C ASN A 208 9.23 -4.35 -0.48
N THR A 209 8.59 -4.63 -1.61
CA THR A 209 7.70 -5.80 -1.78
C THR A 209 8.51 -7.10 -1.89
N ILE A 210 9.68 -7.02 -2.53
CA ILE A 210 10.64 -8.11 -2.66
C ILE A 210 11.28 -8.42 -1.30
N ILE A 211 11.72 -7.39 -0.55
CA ILE A 211 12.37 -7.57 0.75
C ILE A 211 11.43 -8.19 1.80
N ASN A 212 10.13 -7.86 1.75
CA ASN A 212 9.18 -8.26 2.79
C ASN A 212 8.38 -9.53 2.47
N ASN A 213 8.56 -10.16 1.31
CA ASN A 213 7.86 -11.41 0.98
C ASN A 213 8.40 -12.58 1.83
N GLN A 214 7.55 -13.11 2.71
CA GLN A 214 7.88 -14.22 3.62
C GLN A 214 7.23 -15.56 3.21
N SER A 215 6.67 -15.65 2.01
CA SER A 215 6.06 -16.90 1.53
C SER A 215 7.10 -18.00 1.37
N GLU A 216 6.72 -19.26 1.64
CA GLU A 216 7.61 -20.41 1.51
C GLU A 216 8.07 -20.62 0.06
N ALA A 217 7.21 -20.35 -0.92
CA ALA A 217 7.58 -20.40 -2.34
C ALA A 217 8.67 -19.37 -2.68
N TYR A 218 8.54 -18.13 -2.19
CA TYR A 218 9.55 -17.09 -2.39
C TYR A 218 10.86 -17.40 -1.68
N LYS A 219 10.82 -17.95 -0.45
CA LYS A 219 12.02 -18.42 0.25
C LYS A 219 12.76 -19.51 -0.53
N LYS A 220 12.03 -20.50 -1.07
CA LYS A 220 12.62 -21.54 -1.93
C LYS A 220 13.24 -20.96 -3.20
N PHE A 221 12.55 -20.03 -3.86
CA PHE A 221 13.04 -19.34 -5.06
C PHE A 221 14.33 -18.53 -4.78
N MET A 222 14.32 -17.71 -3.73
CA MET A 222 15.50 -16.95 -3.31
C MET A 222 16.64 -17.86 -2.86
N SER A 223 16.34 -18.99 -2.21
CA SER A 223 17.35 -20.00 -1.89
C SER A 223 17.98 -20.56 -3.15
N ALA A 224 17.18 -20.95 -4.15
CA ALA A 224 17.67 -21.47 -5.43
C ALA A 224 18.53 -20.45 -6.20
N LEU A 225 18.12 -19.17 -6.23
CA LEU A 225 18.91 -18.09 -6.83
C LEU A 225 20.25 -17.83 -6.13
N ASN A 226 20.30 -18.07 -4.81
CA ASN A 226 21.51 -17.86 -4.02
C ASN A 226 22.40 -19.12 -3.96
N THR A 227 21.91 -20.29 -4.35
CA THR A 227 22.71 -21.51 -4.47
C THR A 227 23.82 -21.28 -5.50
N GLY A 228 25.07 -21.47 -5.10
CA GLY A 228 26.25 -21.28 -5.96
C GLY A 228 26.78 -19.84 -6.04
N ARG A 229 26.03 -18.82 -5.60
CA ARG A 229 26.56 -17.45 -5.51
C ARG A 229 27.45 -17.30 -4.27
N VAL A 230 28.68 -16.84 -4.48
CA VAL A 230 29.57 -16.46 -3.38
C VAL A 230 28.96 -15.24 -2.70
N ASN A 231 28.48 -15.38 -1.46
CA ASN A 231 27.94 -14.25 -0.71
C ASN A 231 29.11 -13.30 -0.37
N PRO A 232 29.18 -12.08 -0.95
CA PRO A 232 30.29 -11.16 -0.72
C PRO A 232 30.35 -10.68 0.73
N ASN A 233 29.23 -10.75 1.46
CA ASN A 233 29.16 -10.42 2.88
C ASN A 233 29.55 -11.59 3.80
N ARG A 234 29.96 -12.74 3.24
CA ARG A 234 30.48 -13.86 4.01
C ARG A 234 31.90 -13.53 4.45
N THR A 235 32.03 -12.88 5.59
CA THR A 235 33.33 -12.52 6.16
C THR A 235 33.94 -13.72 6.89
N GLY A 236 35.17 -14.09 6.52
CA GLY A 236 35.97 -15.06 7.26
C GLY A 236 36.31 -14.57 8.66
N VAL A 237 36.53 -15.50 9.59
CA VAL A 237 36.80 -15.20 10.99
C VAL A 237 37.99 -16.02 11.48
N LYS A 238 38.86 -15.39 12.28
CA LYS A 238 39.99 -16.03 12.94
C LYS A 238 39.72 -16.08 14.44
N LEU A 239 39.74 -17.27 15.01
CA LEU A 239 39.48 -17.52 16.43
C LEU A 239 40.67 -18.28 17.02
N GLY A 240 41.59 -17.55 17.65
CA GLY A 240 42.89 -18.12 18.00
C GLY A 240 43.72 -18.37 16.75
N ASP A 241 44.24 -19.59 16.62
CA ASP A 241 45.05 -20.01 15.48
C ASP A 241 44.22 -20.61 14.33
N LEU A 242 42.91 -20.74 14.51
CA LEU A 242 42.01 -21.33 13.52
C LEU A 242 41.31 -20.27 12.68
N THR A 243 41.34 -20.47 11.36
CA THR A 243 40.65 -19.61 10.37
C THR A 243 39.45 -20.34 9.80
N PHE A 244 38.31 -19.65 9.75
CA PHE A 244 37.05 -20.16 9.20
C PHE A 244 36.56 -19.23 8.08
N PHE A 245 35.89 -19.79 7.06
CA PHE A 245 35.33 -19.00 5.96
C PHE A 245 34.07 -18.23 6.37
N SER A 246 33.50 -18.50 7.55
CA SER A 246 32.36 -17.75 8.05
C SER A 246 32.14 -17.92 9.55
N ILE A 247 31.37 -16.98 10.12
CA ILE A 247 30.81 -17.09 11.47
C ILE A 247 29.97 -18.37 11.64
N ALA A 248 29.25 -18.79 10.60
CA ALA A 248 28.38 -19.97 10.68
C ALA A 248 29.19 -21.25 10.87
N GLU A 249 30.24 -21.40 10.07
CA GLU A 249 31.17 -22.53 10.14
C GLU A 249 31.92 -22.58 11.47
N ALA A 250 32.43 -21.44 11.95
CA ALA A 250 33.04 -21.37 13.28
C ALA A 250 32.05 -21.77 14.38
N ALA A 251 30.79 -21.33 14.29
CA ALA A 251 29.77 -21.65 15.27
C ALA A 251 29.46 -23.15 15.32
N GLU A 252 29.45 -23.81 14.17
CA GLU A 252 29.27 -25.25 14.04
C GLU A 252 30.46 -26.02 14.60
N PHE A 253 31.69 -25.62 14.27
CA PHE A 253 32.92 -26.24 14.80
C PHE A 253 33.00 -26.20 16.33
N PHE A 254 32.55 -25.10 16.96
CA PHE A 254 32.57 -24.93 18.42
C PHE A 254 31.26 -25.31 19.13
N ASP A 255 30.28 -25.90 18.42
CA ASP A 255 28.93 -26.20 18.92
C ASP A 255 28.29 -25.04 19.73
N CYS A 256 28.37 -23.82 19.18
CA CYS A 256 27.89 -22.63 19.87
C CYS A 256 27.01 -21.77 18.96
N SER A 257 26.37 -20.74 19.53
CA SER A 257 25.55 -19.85 18.72
C SER A 257 26.42 -18.87 17.92
N ARG A 258 25.98 -18.48 16.72
CA ARG A 258 26.62 -17.41 15.92
C ARG A 258 26.79 -16.10 16.69
N ARG A 259 25.90 -15.83 17.66
CA ARG A 259 25.98 -14.67 18.56
C ARG A 259 27.22 -14.75 19.46
N VAL A 260 27.54 -15.92 20.01
CA VAL A 260 28.74 -16.12 20.83
C VAL A 260 30.00 -15.85 20.02
N ILE A 261 30.07 -16.33 18.78
CA ILE A 261 31.20 -16.04 17.88
C ILE A 261 31.33 -14.54 17.60
N ARG A 262 30.23 -13.84 17.27
CA ARG A 262 30.24 -12.38 17.08
C ARG A 262 30.72 -11.63 18.32
N VAL A 263 30.27 -12.05 19.50
CA VAL A 263 30.72 -11.45 20.77
C VAL A 263 32.21 -11.70 20.98
N LYS A 264 32.72 -12.92 20.69
CA LYS A 264 34.16 -13.21 20.78
C LYS A 264 34.99 -12.32 19.85
N ILE A 265 34.53 -12.08 18.62
CA ILE A 265 35.19 -11.22 17.62
C ILE A 265 35.13 -9.73 18.01
N ASN A 266 34.02 -9.28 18.60
CA ASN A 266 33.82 -7.87 18.92
C ASN A 266 34.42 -7.47 20.28
N LYS A 267 34.73 -8.44 21.16
CA LYS A 267 35.55 -8.14 22.34
C LYS A 267 36.91 -7.66 21.84
N LEU A 268 37.44 -6.58 22.44
CA LEU A 268 38.74 -5.95 22.15
C LEU A 268 39.93 -6.87 22.50
N ASN A 269 39.88 -8.12 22.07
CA ASN A 269 40.93 -9.10 22.23
C ASN A 269 41.52 -9.36 20.84
N THR A 270 42.82 -9.12 20.69
CA THR A 270 43.58 -9.27 19.44
C THR A 270 43.49 -10.69 18.86
N VAL A 271 43.18 -11.69 19.69
CA VAL A 271 43.13 -13.11 19.34
C VAL A 271 41.92 -13.49 18.47
N ASN A 272 40.78 -12.82 18.63
CA ASN A 272 39.56 -13.16 17.91
C ASN A 272 39.17 -11.99 17.00
N ARG A 273 39.32 -12.15 15.69
CA ARG A 273 39.09 -11.07 14.73
C ARG A 273 38.48 -11.57 13.43
N ARG A 274 38.17 -10.64 12.54
CA ARG A 274 37.89 -10.97 11.14
C ARG A 274 39.20 -11.46 10.49
N ALA A 275 39.11 -12.54 9.73
CA ALA A 275 40.26 -13.08 9.02
C ALA A 275 40.66 -12.14 7.88
N THR A 276 41.96 -11.99 7.63
CA THR A 276 42.46 -11.26 6.47
C THR A 276 42.24 -12.10 5.20
N PRO A 277 42.25 -11.48 4.00
CA PRO A 277 42.18 -12.21 2.74
C PRO A 277 43.30 -13.26 2.59
N GLU A 278 44.51 -12.95 3.07
CA GLU A 278 45.66 -13.86 3.06
C GLU A 278 45.43 -15.09 3.94
N GLU A 279 44.90 -14.90 5.16
CA GLU A 279 44.55 -16.02 6.06
C GLU A 279 43.48 -16.92 5.45
N ILE A 280 42.52 -16.35 4.72
CA ILE A 280 41.49 -17.09 4.00
C ILE A 280 42.08 -17.87 2.82
N ALA A 281 43.02 -17.27 2.08
CA ALA A 281 43.71 -17.93 0.98
C ALA A 281 44.54 -19.12 1.50
N LEU A 282 45.31 -18.93 2.58
CA LEU A 282 46.10 -19.99 3.20
C LEU A 282 45.23 -21.13 3.71
N GLU A 283 44.10 -20.84 4.36
CA GLU A 283 43.14 -21.87 4.79
C GLU A 283 42.50 -22.60 3.60
N THR A 284 42.30 -21.92 2.47
CA THR A 284 41.81 -22.53 1.23
C THR A 284 42.81 -23.53 0.66
N GLU A 285 44.09 -23.15 0.61
CA GLU A 285 45.18 -24.04 0.17
C GLU A 285 45.34 -25.23 1.11
N ARG A 286 45.31 -25.00 2.43
CA ARG A 286 45.38 -26.06 3.45
C ARG A 286 44.28 -27.11 3.25
N ARG A 287 43.04 -26.69 2.99
CA ARG A 287 41.93 -27.63 2.78
C ARG A 287 42.00 -28.36 1.44
N LYS A 288 42.46 -27.68 0.39
CA LYS A 288 42.72 -28.31 -0.92
C LYS A 288 43.79 -29.40 -0.79
N ALA A 289 44.89 -29.12 -0.10
CA ALA A 289 45.97 -30.09 0.12
C ALA A 289 45.51 -31.32 0.89
N LEU A 290 44.56 -31.16 1.82
CA LEU A 290 44.00 -32.25 2.62
C LEU A 290 42.85 -33.00 1.92
N ASN A 291 42.46 -32.63 0.70
CA ASN A 291 41.26 -33.13 0.02
C ASN A 291 39.99 -33.09 0.89
N ILE A 292 39.90 -32.11 1.79
CA ILE A 292 38.69 -31.90 2.60
C ILE A 292 37.71 -31.15 1.70
N GLU A 293 36.79 -31.88 1.07
CA GLU A 293 35.64 -31.28 0.41
C GLU A 293 34.91 -30.36 1.40
N LYS A 294 34.39 -29.23 0.90
CA LYS A 294 33.67 -28.25 1.74
C LYS A 294 32.68 -29.00 2.62
N PRO A 295 32.60 -28.74 3.95
CA PRO A 295 31.65 -29.42 4.80
C PRO A 295 30.27 -29.23 4.19
N VAL A 296 29.75 -30.31 3.62
CA VAL A 296 28.40 -30.33 3.07
C VAL A 296 27.52 -30.18 4.30
N ASN A 297 26.72 -29.12 4.32
CA ASN A 297 25.81 -28.78 5.40
C ASN A 297 24.66 -29.81 5.41
N THR A 298 24.96 -31.09 5.70
CA THR A 298 24.05 -32.25 5.55
C THR A 298 23.33 -32.62 6.83
N GLN A 299 23.73 -32.10 7.98
CA GLN A 299 23.00 -32.34 9.21
C GLN A 299 21.95 -31.22 9.35
N PRO A 300 20.64 -31.50 9.19
CA PRO A 300 19.61 -30.53 9.53
C PRO A 300 19.86 -30.13 10.97
N ILE A 301 20.21 -28.85 11.19
CA ILE A 301 20.41 -28.29 12.52
C ILE A 301 19.21 -28.74 13.35
N THR A 302 19.44 -29.67 14.28
CA THR A 302 18.42 -30.05 15.26
C THR A 302 18.08 -28.75 15.94
N LYS A 303 16.90 -28.20 15.64
CA LYS A 303 16.47 -26.92 16.18
C LYS A 303 16.68 -27.04 17.67
N ARG A 304 17.60 -26.23 18.22
CA ARG A 304 17.89 -26.20 19.66
C ARG A 304 16.54 -26.25 20.34
N THR A 305 16.26 -27.37 21.00
CA THR A 305 15.02 -27.52 21.74
C THR A 305 14.99 -26.31 22.66
N SER A 306 13.89 -25.53 22.59
CA SER A 306 13.68 -24.43 23.53
C SER A 306 14.03 -24.99 24.90
N GLY A 307 14.96 -24.33 25.61
CA GLY A 307 15.61 -24.89 26.81
C GLY A 307 14.60 -25.55 27.77
N LYS A 308 15.08 -26.47 28.61
CA LYS A 308 14.29 -27.30 29.53
C LYS A 308 12.96 -26.62 29.89
N LYS A 309 11.85 -27.23 29.45
CA LYS A 309 10.51 -26.71 29.71
C LYS A 309 10.33 -26.61 31.22
N GLU A 310 10.25 -25.39 31.74
CA GLU A 310 9.98 -25.14 33.16
C GLU A 310 8.46 -25.14 33.36
N PRO A 311 7.91 -26.09 34.16
CA PRO A 311 6.49 -26.11 34.46
C PRO A 311 6.08 -24.88 35.28
N VAL A 312 4.84 -24.42 35.09
CA VAL A 312 4.31 -23.23 35.75
C VAL A 312 2.92 -23.49 36.30
N LEU A 313 2.64 -22.97 37.50
CA LEU A 313 1.31 -22.99 38.11
C LEU A 313 0.69 -21.59 38.00
N ILE A 314 -0.41 -21.46 37.26
CA ILE A 314 -1.15 -20.21 37.07
C ILE A 314 -2.60 -20.40 37.50
N TYR A 315 -3.01 -19.66 38.53
CA TYR A 315 -4.34 -19.73 39.16
C TYR A 315 -4.75 -21.15 39.58
N GLY A 316 -3.79 -21.95 40.07
CA GLY A 316 -4.02 -23.32 40.52
C GLY A 316 -3.97 -24.38 39.41
N ILE A 317 -3.79 -23.99 38.15
CA ILE A 317 -3.65 -24.91 37.01
C ILE A 317 -2.17 -25.05 36.65
N GLU A 318 -1.69 -26.29 36.56
CA GLU A 318 -0.31 -26.62 36.16
C GLU A 318 -0.20 -26.72 34.64
N TYR A 319 0.86 -26.14 34.09
CA TYR A 319 1.17 -26.16 32.66
C TYR A 319 2.62 -26.57 32.43
N ASP A 320 2.87 -27.38 31.41
CA ASP A 320 4.21 -27.87 31.03
C ASP A 320 5.24 -26.74 30.75
N SER A 321 4.76 -25.55 30.35
CA SER A 321 5.61 -24.41 30.03
C SER A 321 4.82 -23.09 30.02
N LEU A 322 5.54 -21.97 30.09
CA LEU A 322 4.99 -20.63 29.89
C LEU A 322 4.21 -20.49 28.57
N SER A 323 4.66 -21.13 27.49
CA SER A 323 4.00 -21.10 26.18
C SER A 323 2.71 -21.92 26.15
N ALA A 324 2.61 -22.98 26.96
CA ALA A 324 1.36 -23.73 27.13
C ALA A 324 0.33 -22.89 27.90
N ALA A 325 0.73 -22.28 29.02
CA ALA A 325 -0.11 -21.38 29.80
C ALA A 325 -0.60 -20.17 28.99
N ALA A 326 0.28 -19.56 28.19
CA ALA A 326 -0.05 -18.42 27.33
C ALA A 326 -1.17 -18.74 26.31
N ARG A 327 -1.11 -19.92 25.70
CA ARG A 327 -2.11 -20.38 24.74
C ARG A 327 -3.44 -20.69 25.43
N ALA A 328 -3.41 -21.38 26.56
CA ALA A 328 -4.62 -21.74 27.30
C ALA A 328 -5.37 -20.51 27.84
N LEU A 329 -4.65 -19.48 28.28
CA LEU A 329 -5.23 -18.27 28.86
C LEU A 329 -5.47 -17.15 27.84
N ASN A 330 -5.04 -17.32 26.59
CA ASN A 330 -5.03 -16.27 25.56
C ASN A 330 -4.32 -14.97 25.99
N ILE A 331 -3.17 -15.10 26.65
CA ILE A 331 -2.34 -13.99 27.15
C ILE A 331 -0.91 -14.17 26.64
N SER A 332 -0.19 -13.06 26.39
CA SER A 332 1.21 -13.14 25.97
C SER A 332 2.11 -13.79 27.03
N VAL A 333 3.11 -14.56 26.59
CA VAL A 333 4.15 -15.17 27.46
C VAL A 333 4.82 -14.14 28.36
N GLN A 334 5.03 -12.92 27.85
CA GLN A 334 5.65 -11.82 28.58
C GLN A 334 4.79 -11.34 29.75
N ALA A 335 3.46 -11.27 29.57
CA ALA A 335 2.55 -10.87 30.64
C ALA A 335 2.47 -11.92 31.74
N ILE A 336 2.46 -13.21 31.40
CA ILE A 336 2.55 -14.30 32.39
C ILE A 336 3.87 -14.24 33.15
N ASN A 337 4.99 -14.08 32.44
CA ASN A 337 6.31 -13.96 33.07
C ASN A 337 6.40 -12.74 33.99
N LYS A 338 5.78 -11.61 33.62
CA LYS A 338 5.69 -10.41 34.47
C LYS A 338 4.87 -10.68 35.73
N LYS A 339 3.74 -11.40 35.63
CA LYS A 339 2.93 -11.80 36.80
C LYS A 339 3.71 -12.70 37.76
N ILE A 340 4.45 -13.68 37.24
CA ILE A 340 5.32 -14.55 38.03
C ILE A 340 6.42 -13.73 38.73
N LYS A 341 7.13 -12.85 37.99
CA LYS A 341 8.19 -12.00 38.56
C LYS A 341 7.68 -11.07 39.66
N ASN A 342 6.48 -10.53 39.48
CA ASN A 342 5.83 -9.66 40.45
C ASN A 342 5.18 -10.44 41.61
N LYS A 343 5.36 -11.76 41.68
CA LYS A 343 4.75 -12.65 42.68
C LYS A 343 3.24 -12.44 42.79
N SER A 344 2.56 -12.22 41.65
CA SER A 344 1.11 -12.06 41.63
C SER A 344 0.44 -13.31 42.22
N PRO A 345 -0.61 -13.14 43.06
CA PRO A 345 -1.26 -14.27 43.70
C PRO A 345 -1.74 -15.30 42.67
N GLY A 346 -1.42 -16.56 42.93
CA GLY A 346 -1.74 -17.69 42.06
C GLY A 346 -0.76 -17.94 40.91
N CYS A 347 0.31 -17.15 40.73
CA CYS A 347 1.29 -17.37 39.66
C CYS A 347 2.66 -17.75 40.23
N LYS A 348 3.13 -18.98 40.04
CA LYS A 348 4.47 -19.43 40.45
C LYS A 348 5.14 -20.34 39.42
N LYS A 349 6.47 -20.29 39.34
CA LYS A 349 7.25 -21.32 38.67
C LYS A 349 7.33 -22.55 39.57
N LEU A 350 7.18 -23.73 38.98
CA LEU A 350 7.47 -24.98 39.66
C LEU A 350 8.94 -25.27 39.32
N ASN A 351 9.83 -25.03 40.30
CA ASN A 351 11.21 -25.45 40.17
C ASN A 351 11.21 -26.99 40.25
N ASN A 352 11.53 -27.65 39.14
CA ASN A 352 11.90 -29.07 39.17
C ASN A 352 13.34 -29.22 39.66
#